data_AF-A0A926KN09-F1
#
_entry.id   AF-A0A926KN09-F1
#
_cell.length_a   1.000
_cell.length_b   1.000
_cell.length_c   1.000
_cell.angle_alpha   90.00
_cell.angle_beta   90.00
_cell.angle_gamma   90.00
#
_symmetry.space_group_name_H-M   'P 1'
#
loop_
_entity.id
_entity.type
_entity.pdbx_description
1 polymer ?
#
loop_
_entity_poly.entity_id
_entity_poly.type
_entity_poly.pdbx_seq_one_letter_code
_entity_poly.pdbx_strand_id
1 'polypeptide(L)'
;MKKRSLLGLILLLTVALYLRLHYVLEAEYAPLEWDQLEFTKTAIQLLEKGIFAYRDTIPNSLVTPGWPIILAAVFSLTGYDQLEPALMVVRVLNCFVALGAIMFIYLLGSRLFHPVSGLMAAGFAAVYPSYVWSASLILTEVPFLTVFTGMLYMQVRIIQENKWRDHVWMGLLLGICVLIRPNSLPMAVIPYLFLWFKEKRIDMKPALYAAASFAIVMLPWWVRNLLTFHEFIFIAKGEAGNPFLGGTDPYFQGTIDWNHIDKNHQFAEGIKRIQQGFKEDPILWIKWLTIGKLLVFFKTMWWGPYPFSIPEWYASLLTKLHNYLIIIGSITLALFSLRNSSIRFLAVGFLVFLSVHMVFIPVDRYLYAMLPFLMLGTAYFVTQIGLLIRYAWTTSLMLRKGI
;
A
#
# COMPACT_ATOMS: atom_id res chain seq x y z
N MET A 1 -16.03 21.48 6.36
CA MET A 1 -14.58 21.80 6.45
C MET A 1 -14.44 23.30 6.63
N LYS A 2 -13.64 23.80 7.60
CA LYS A 2 -13.43 25.26 7.74
C LYS A 2 -12.72 25.79 6.47
N LYS A 3 -13.11 26.97 5.95
CA LYS A 3 -12.57 27.54 4.69
C LYS A 3 -11.02 27.49 4.61
N ARG A 4 -10.32 27.76 5.71
CA ARG A 4 -8.85 27.71 5.80
C ARG A 4 -8.26 26.32 5.58
N SER A 5 -8.91 25.27 6.09
CA SER A 5 -8.45 23.88 5.89
C SER A 5 -8.65 23.41 4.45
N LEU A 6 -9.71 23.89 3.79
CA LEU A 6 -9.94 23.60 2.37
C LEU A 6 -8.88 24.25 1.48
N LEU A 7 -8.57 25.52 1.72
CA LEU A 7 -7.51 26.21 0.97
C LEU A 7 -6.15 25.53 1.15
N GLY A 8 -5.80 25.15 2.38
CA GLY A 8 -4.56 24.42 2.66
C GLY A 8 -4.48 23.07 1.94
N LEU A 9 -5.60 22.33 1.88
CA LEU A 9 -5.67 21.06 1.14
C LEU A 9 -5.52 21.27 -0.37
N ILE A 10 -6.19 22.27 -0.95
CA ILE A 10 -6.08 22.57 -2.38
C ILE A 10 -4.64 22.90 -2.74
N LEU A 11 -3.99 23.79 -2.00
CA LEU A 11 -2.60 24.15 -2.22
C LEU A 11 -1.68 22.91 -2.15
N LEU A 12 -1.89 22.06 -1.14
CA LEU A 12 -1.13 20.83 -0.96
C LEU A 12 -1.31 19.87 -2.14
N LEU A 13 -2.53 19.67 -2.61
CA LEU A 13 -2.81 18.81 -3.78
C LEU A 13 -2.22 19.40 -5.06
N THR A 14 -2.25 20.72 -5.24
CA THR A 14 -1.59 21.39 -6.37
C THR A 14 -0.08 21.17 -6.36
N VAL A 15 0.57 21.34 -5.20
CA VAL A 15 2.01 21.06 -5.04
C VAL A 15 2.30 19.57 -5.29
N ALA A 16 1.48 18.68 -4.74
CA ALA A 16 1.63 17.24 -4.95
C ALA A 16 1.53 16.83 -6.42
N LEU A 17 0.60 17.44 -7.16
CA LEU A 17 0.42 17.21 -8.59
C LEU A 17 1.61 17.75 -9.38
N TYR A 18 2.05 18.98 -9.07
CA TYR A 18 3.21 19.60 -9.70
C TYR A 18 4.46 18.74 -9.56
N LEU A 19 4.79 18.29 -8.34
CA LEU A 19 5.97 17.46 -8.11
C LEU A 19 5.97 16.16 -8.92
N ARG A 20 4.80 15.54 -9.07
CA ARG A 20 4.64 14.29 -9.84
C ARG A 20 4.70 14.52 -11.33
N LEU A 21 3.99 15.53 -11.84
CA LEU A 21 4.02 15.88 -13.26
C LEU A 21 5.41 16.34 -13.69
N HIS A 22 6.06 17.19 -12.90
CA HIS A 22 7.42 17.64 -13.18
C HIS A 22 8.38 16.45 -13.25
N TYR A 23 8.35 15.54 -12.27
CA TYR A 23 9.16 14.33 -12.33
C TYR A 23 8.83 13.46 -13.54
N VAL A 24 7.54 13.24 -13.85
CA VAL A 24 7.13 12.37 -14.95
C VAL A 24 7.51 12.93 -16.32
N LEU A 25 7.34 14.24 -16.52
CA LEU A 25 7.57 14.91 -17.80
C LEU A 25 9.05 15.18 -18.10
N GLU A 26 9.89 15.28 -17.06
CA GLU A 26 11.34 15.55 -17.23
C GLU A 26 12.19 14.28 -17.13
N ALA A 27 11.64 13.16 -16.66
CA ALA A 27 12.37 11.91 -16.60
C ALA A 27 12.53 11.28 -17.99
N GLU A 28 13.73 10.75 -18.25
CA GLU A 28 13.99 9.85 -19.36
C GLU A 28 13.67 8.41 -18.94
N TYR A 29 12.94 7.69 -19.80
CA TYR A 29 12.50 6.33 -19.53
C TYR A 29 13.33 5.33 -20.32
N ALA A 30 14.06 4.48 -19.60
CA ALA A 30 14.66 3.29 -20.18
C ALA A 30 13.57 2.30 -20.66
N PRO A 31 13.90 1.37 -21.57
CA PRO A 31 12.99 0.30 -21.96
C PRO A 31 12.41 -0.43 -20.75
N LEU A 32 11.15 -0.87 -20.86
CA LEU A 32 10.49 -1.57 -19.77
C LEU A 32 11.20 -2.89 -19.46
N GLU A 33 11.38 -3.15 -18.17
CA GLU A 33 11.94 -4.40 -17.66
C GLU A 33 11.02 -5.04 -16.61
N TRP A 34 11.25 -6.32 -16.34
CA TRP A 34 10.61 -7.08 -15.26
C TRP A 34 9.08 -6.95 -15.28
N ASP A 35 8.46 -6.73 -14.11
CA ASP A 35 7.01 -6.65 -13.98
C ASP A 35 6.37 -5.60 -14.87
N GLN A 36 7.03 -4.46 -15.13
CA GLN A 36 6.48 -3.41 -15.99
C GLN A 36 6.27 -3.91 -17.42
N LEU A 37 7.29 -4.61 -17.94
CA LEU A 37 7.24 -5.22 -19.25
C LEU A 37 6.16 -6.31 -19.30
N GLU A 38 6.12 -7.18 -18.30
CA GLU A 38 5.21 -8.33 -18.28
C GLU A 38 3.74 -7.92 -18.12
N PHE A 39 3.45 -6.90 -17.31
CA PHE A 39 2.09 -6.33 -17.25
C PHE A 39 1.68 -5.67 -18.57
N THR A 40 2.61 -4.98 -19.23
CA THR A 40 2.36 -4.36 -20.54
C THR A 40 2.07 -5.40 -21.62
N LYS A 41 2.87 -6.48 -21.69
CA LYS A 41 2.62 -7.63 -22.56
C LYS A 41 1.27 -8.29 -22.27
N THR A 42 0.93 -8.48 -21.00
CA THR A 42 -0.36 -9.06 -20.58
C THR A 42 -1.53 -8.23 -21.11
N ALA A 43 -1.45 -6.90 -20.99
CA ALA A 43 -2.49 -5.98 -21.44
C ALA A 43 -2.66 -6.00 -22.97
N ILE A 44 -1.56 -5.95 -23.72
CA ILE A 44 -1.58 -6.01 -25.19
C ILE A 44 -2.14 -7.36 -25.66
N GLN A 45 -1.68 -8.46 -25.08
CA GLN A 45 -2.16 -9.79 -25.42
C GLN A 45 -3.66 -9.97 -25.14
N LEU A 46 -4.15 -9.37 -24.05
CA LEU A 46 -5.58 -9.35 -23.74
C LEU A 46 -6.38 -8.63 -24.84
N LEU A 47 -5.88 -7.49 -25.34
CA LEU A 47 -6.54 -6.72 -26.40
C LEU A 47 -6.50 -7.43 -27.75
N GLU A 48 -5.35 -7.99 -28.14
CA GLU A 48 -5.16 -8.61 -29.45
C GLU A 48 -5.80 -10.00 -29.56
N LYS A 49 -5.69 -10.80 -28.50
CA LYS A 49 -5.98 -12.25 -28.55
C LYS A 49 -7.09 -12.67 -27.59
N GLY A 50 -7.55 -11.77 -26.72
CA GLY A 50 -8.47 -12.14 -25.62
C GLY A 50 -7.82 -13.04 -24.56
N ILE A 51 -6.49 -13.16 -24.56
CA ILE A 51 -5.75 -14.04 -23.65
C ILE A 51 -5.16 -13.23 -22.50
N PHE A 52 -5.52 -13.61 -21.28
CA PHE A 52 -4.88 -13.10 -20.06
C PHE A 52 -3.77 -14.06 -19.63
N ALA A 53 -2.52 -13.72 -19.91
CA ALA A 53 -1.35 -14.45 -19.44
C ALA A 53 -0.21 -13.51 -19.03
N TYR A 54 0.38 -13.79 -17.87
CA TYR A 54 1.55 -13.08 -17.36
C TYR A 54 2.79 -13.97 -17.49
N ARG A 55 3.91 -13.44 -18.02
CA ARG A 55 5.15 -14.20 -18.29
C ARG A 55 4.98 -15.45 -19.17
N ASP A 56 3.90 -15.49 -19.93
CA ASP A 56 3.54 -16.63 -20.79
C ASP A 56 2.68 -16.14 -21.96
N THR A 57 2.40 -17.04 -22.89
CA THR A 57 1.46 -16.88 -24.00
C THR A 57 0.19 -17.70 -23.83
N ILE A 58 0.19 -18.65 -22.88
CA ILE A 58 -0.96 -19.49 -22.54
C ILE A 58 -1.70 -18.87 -21.35
N PRO A 59 -3.05 -18.82 -21.36
CA PRO A 59 -3.83 -18.29 -20.25
C PRO A 59 -3.36 -18.82 -18.89
N ASN A 60 -3.09 -17.93 -17.94
CA ASN A 60 -2.69 -18.31 -16.59
C ASN A 60 -3.32 -17.40 -15.52
N SER A 61 -3.15 -17.74 -14.25
CA SER A 61 -3.62 -16.97 -13.09
C SER A 61 -2.47 -16.60 -12.15
N LEU A 62 -1.29 -16.34 -12.73
CA LEU A 62 -0.07 -16.02 -12.00
C LEU A 62 -0.21 -14.73 -11.20
N VAL A 63 -0.83 -13.71 -11.81
CA VAL A 63 -1.14 -12.41 -11.19
C VAL A 63 -2.64 -12.12 -11.20
N THR A 64 -3.06 -11.20 -10.34
CA THR A 64 -4.44 -10.69 -10.32
C THR A 64 -4.66 -9.65 -11.44
N PRO A 65 -5.90 -9.46 -11.93
CA PRO A 65 -6.12 -8.81 -13.22
C PRO A 65 -6.26 -7.29 -13.17
N GLY A 66 -6.34 -6.70 -11.98
CA GLY A 66 -6.71 -5.29 -11.81
C GLY A 66 -5.78 -4.34 -12.56
N TRP A 67 -4.46 -4.49 -12.40
CA TRP A 67 -3.51 -3.62 -13.10
C TRP A 67 -3.44 -3.88 -14.61
N PRO A 68 -3.32 -5.13 -15.11
CA PRO A 68 -3.37 -5.38 -16.55
C PRO A 68 -4.67 -4.91 -17.23
N ILE A 69 -5.83 -5.02 -16.56
CA ILE A 69 -7.10 -4.51 -17.11
C ILE A 69 -7.08 -2.98 -17.21
N ILE A 70 -6.53 -2.28 -16.22
CA ILE A 70 -6.38 -0.81 -16.28
C ILE A 70 -5.48 -0.42 -17.45
N LEU A 71 -4.36 -1.11 -17.65
CA LEU A 71 -3.47 -0.87 -18.79
C LEU A 71 -4.18 -1.15 -20.12
N ALA A 72 -4.88 -2.27 -20.23
CA ALA A 72 -5.64 -2.62 -21.44
C ALA A 72 -6.72 -1.57 -21.76
N ALA A 73 -7.41 -1.04 -20.74
CA ALA A 73 -8.36 0.04 -20.93
C ALA A 73 -7.70 1.30 -21.50
N VAL A 74 -6.55 1.72 -20.98
CA VAL A 74 -5.81 2.87 -21.52
C VAL A 74 -5.35 2.61 -22.96
N PHE A 75 -4.71 1.46 -23.20
CA PHE A 75 -4.21 1.10 -24.53
C PHE A 75 -5.32 0.94 -25.57
N SER A 76 -6.53 0.53 -25.18
CA SER A 76 -7.70 0.48 -26.07
C SER A 76 -8.14 1.87 -26.55
N LEU A 77 -7.85 2.92 -25.78
CA LEU A 77 -8.21 4.31 -26.10
C LEU A 77 -7.08 5.06 -26.80
N THR A 78 -5.83 4.81 -26.42
CA THR A 78 -4.66 5.52 -26.94
C THR A 78 -4.04 4.85 -28.17
N GLY A 79 -4.36 3.58 -28.41
CA GLY A 79 -3.57 2.70 -29.26
C GLY A 79 -2.27 2.26 -28.58
N TYR A 80 -1.60 1.29 -29.19
CA TYR A 80 -0.34 0.72 -28.68
C TYR A 80 0.66 0.35 -29.79
N ASP A 81 0.47 0.85 -31.02
CA ASP A 81 1.43 0.72 -32.13
C ASP A 81 2.77 1.39 -31.80
N GLN A 82 2.70 2.55 -31.15
CA GLN A 82 3.82 3.19 -30.46
C GLN A 82 3.55 3.14 -28.96
N LEU A 83 4.37 2.36 -28.25
CA LEU A 83 4.11 2.06 -26.86
C LEU A 83 4.35 3.26 -25.93
N GLU A 84 5.40 4.04 -26.18
CA GLU A 84 5.82 5.11 -25.25
C GLU A 84 4.77 6.23 -25.06
N PRO A 85 4.10 6.75 -26.11
CA PRO A 85 2.99 7.69 -25.92
C PRO A 85 1.86 7.14 -25.03
N ALA A 86 1.49 5.86 -25.21
CA ALA A 86 0.47 5.21 -24.40
C ALA A 86 0.91 5.05 -22.93
N LEU A 87 2.17 4.65 -22.70
CA LEU A 87 2.76 4.58 -21.36
C LEU A 87 2.84 5.96 -20.70
N MET A 88 3.16 7.02 -21.45
CA MET A 88 3.16 8.39 -20.93
C MET A 88 1.76 8.79 -20.43
N VAL A 89 0.69 8.42 -21.15
CA VAL A 89 -0.69 8.62 -20.67
C VAL A 89 -0.92 7.89 -19.34
N VAL A 90 -0.47 6.64 -19.20
CA VAL A 90 -0.57 5.90 -17.94
C VAL A 90 0.16 6.62 -16.79
N ARG A 91 1.38 7.12 -17.02
CA ARG A 91 2.18 7.85 -16.02
C ARG A 91 1.48 9.16 -15.59
N VAL A 92 0.95 9.91 -16.55
CA VAL A 92 0.18 11.13 -16.26
C VAL A 92 -1.09 10.80 -15.47
N LEU A 93 -1.83 9.75 -15.85
CA LEU A 93 -3.00 9.30 -15.08
C LEU A 93 -2.62 8.90 -13.65
N ASN A 94 -1.49 8.21 -13.46
CA ASN A 94 -0.97 7.88 -12.14
C ASN A 94 -0.71 9.14 -11.29
N CYS A 95 -0.23 10.24 -11.88
CA CYS A 95 -0.08 11.51 -11.15
C CYS A 95 -1.41 12.00 -10.54
N PHE A 96 -2.51 11.91 -11.28
CA PHE A 96 -3.85 12.28 -10.80
C PHE A 96 -4.40 11.27 -9.80
N VAL A 97 -4.25 9.96 -10.07
CA VAL A 97 -4.70 8.90 -9.18
C VAL A 97 -4.01 9.02 -7.82
N ALA A 98 -2.71 9.33 -7.78
CA ALA A 98 -1.95 9.52 -6.54
C ALA A 98 -2.50 10.63 -5.65
N LEU A 99 -3.17 11.66 -6.21
CA LEU A 99 -3.85 12.69 -5.42
C LEU A 99 -5.01 12.10 -4.59
N GLY A 100 -5.65 11.04 -5.09
CA GLY A 100 -6.66 10.29 -4.36
C GLY A 100 -6.11 9.70 -3.07
N ALA A 101 -4.93 9.07 -3.11
CA ALA A 101 -4.26 8.55 -1.91
C ALA A 101 -3.98 9.67 -0.89
N ILE A 102 -3.42 10.80 -1.35
CA ILE A 102 -3.11 11.95 -0.48
C ILE A 102 -4.38 12.53 0.15
N MET A 103 -5.46 12.64 -0.63
CA MET A 103 -6.76 13.08 -0.14
C MET A 103 -7.31 12.11 0.92
N PHE A 104 -7.26 10.80 0.70
CA PHE A 104 -7.72 9.83 1.71
C PHE A 104 -6.86 9.84 2.97
N ILE A 105 -5.55 10.04 2.85
CA ILE A 105 -4.66 10.24 4.02
C ILE A 105 -5.07 11.49 4.81
N TYR A 106 -5.37 12.60 4.11
CA TYR A 106 -5.91 13.81 4.76
C TYR A 106 -7.22 13.51 5.49
N LEU A 107 -8.16 12.82 4.82
CA LEU A 107 -9.47 12.49 5.39
C LEU A 107 -9.35 11.56 6.60
N LEU A 108 -8.47 10.57 6.53
CA LEU A 108 -8.15 9.67 7.64
C LEU A 108 -7.61 10.45 8.84
N GLY A 109 -6.56 11.25 8.66
CA GLY A 109 -5.97 12.01 9.78
C GLY A 109 -6.92 13.06 10.36
N SER A 110 -7.73 13.69 9.52
CA SER A 110 -8.75 14.65 9.95
C SER A 110 -9.85 13.99 10.78
N ARG A 111 -10.22 12.76 10.41
CA ARG A 111 -11.31 12.03 11.04
C ARG A 111 -10.88 11.26 12.29
N LEU A 112 -9.67 10.73 12.30
CA LEU A 112 -9.11 9.99 13.43
C LEU A 112 -8.62 10.93 14.54
N PHE A 113 -8.14 12.12 14.17
CA PHE A 113 -7.53 13.09 15.07
C PHE A 113 -8.11 14.49 14.88
N HIS A 114 -7.49 15.30 14.02
CA HIS A 114 -7.82 16.70 13.81
C HIS A 114 -7.40 17.12 12.39
N PRO A 115 -8.06 18.09 11.74
CA PRO A 115 -7.72 18.53 10.38
C PRO A 115 -6.26 18.94 10.17
N VAL A 116 -5.58 19.43 11.21
CA VAL A 116 -4.15 19.77 11.15
C VAL A 116 -3.29 18.50 11.04
N SER A 117 -3.60 17.46 11.81
CA SER A 117 -2.91 16.16 11.71
C SER A 117 -3.16 15.52 10.35
N GLY A 118 -4.39 15.66 9.82
CA GLY A 118 -4.71 15.27 8.44
C GLY A 118 -3.86 16.01 7.40
N LEU A 119 -3.78 17.35 7.47
CA LEU A 119 -2.96 18.13 6.54
C LEU A 119 -1.48 17.76 6.64
N MET A 120 -0.98 17.52 7.85
CA MET A 120 0.41 17.15 8.07
C MET A 120 0.73 15.76 7.49
N ALA A 121 -0.11 14.76 7.74
CA ALA A 121 0.07 13.42 7.16
C ALA A 121 0.00 13.45 5.62
N ALA A 122 -0.95 14.20 5.06
CA ALA A 122 -1.03 14.40 3.62
C ALA A 122 0.18 15.17 3.07
N GLY A 123 0.74 16.10 3.84
CA GLY A 123 1.95 16.85 3.48
C GLY A 123 3.16 15.93 3.40
N PHE A 124 3.31 15.02 4.37
CA PHE A 124 4.33 13.96 4.29
C PHE A 124 4.16 13.14 3.03
N ALA A 125 2.95 12.64 2.74
CA ALA A 125 2.68 11.84 1.54
C ALA A 125 2.87 12.62 0.21
N ALA A 126 2.60 13.92 0.20
CA ALA A 126 2.71 14.77 -0.98
C ALA A 126 4.15 14.86 -1.49
N VAL A 127 5.11 15.00 -0.57
CA VAL A 127 6.54 15.16 -0.87
C VAL A 127 7.35 13.88 -0.71
N TYR A 128 6.73 12.79 -0.22
CA TYR A 128 7.46 11.56 0.05
C TYR A 128 8.03 10.97 -1.25
N PRO A 129 9.35 10.78 -1.35
CA PRO A 129 10.00 10.46 -2.62
C PRO A 129 9.42 9.24 -3.31
N SER A 130 9.20 8.14 -2.58
CA SER A 130 8.59 6.94 -3.15
C SER A 130 7.23 7.21 -3.78
N TYR A 131 6.45 8.12 -3.22
CA TYR A 131 5.11 8.46 -3.70
C TYR A 131 5.13 9.45 -4.87
N VAL A 132 6.22 10.20 -5.06
CA VAL A 132 6.41 11.06 -6.22
C VAL A 132 6.88 10.22 -7.40
N TRP A 133 7.97 9.46 -7.23
CA TRP A 133 8.58 8.74 -8.34
C TRP A 133 7.76 7.54 -8.81
N SER A 134 7.05 6.84 -7.91
CA SER A 134 6.18 5.72 -8.30
C SER A 134 5.07 6.09 -9.29
N ALA A 135 4.76 7.38 -9.47
CA ALA A 135 3.84 7.83 -10.52
C ALA A 135 4.39 7.55 -11.93
N SER A 136 5.72 7.49 -12.10
CA SER A 136 6.35 7.18 -13.39
C SER A 136 6.41 5.69 -13.71
N LEU A 137 6.14 4.83 -12.73
CA LEU A 137 6.19 3.38 -12.88
C LEU A 137 4.91 2.84 -13.50
N ILE A 138 5.06 1.84 -14.37
CA ILE A 138 3.96 1.07 -14.94
C ILE A 138 3.64 -0.12 -14.03
N LEU A 139 3.34 0.18 -12.76
CA LEU A 139 3.14 -0.81 -11.71
C LEU A 139 1.90 -0.53 -10.85
N THR A 140 1.62 -1.49 -9.97
CA THR A 140 0.41 -1.55 -9.14
C THR A 140 0.34 -0.51 -8.02
N GLU A 141 1.45 0.12 -7.64
CA GLU A 141 1.62 0.90 -6.40
C GLU A 141 0.62 2.03 -6.23
N VAL A 142 0.54 2.91 -7.23
CA VAL A 142 -0.27 4.14 -7.18
C VAL A 142 -1.78 3.86 -7.15
N PRO A 143 -2.34 3.04 -8.05
CA PRO A 143 -3.76 2.70 -7.98
C PRO A 143 -4.06 1.88 -6.71
N PHE A 144 -3.18 0.96 -6.31
CA PHE A 144 -3.35 0.20 -5.09
C PHE A 144 -3.43 1.11 -3.86
N LEU A 145 -2.46 2.00 -3.66
CA LEU A 145 -2.41 2.87 -2.49
C LEU A 145 -3.63 3.79 -2.39
N THR A 146 -4.12 4.28 -3.52
CA THR A 146 -5.31 5.12 -3.60
C THR A 146 -6.56 4.39 -3.14
N VAL A 147 -6.81 3.21 -3.72
CA VAL A 147 -7.97 2.38 -3.34
C VAL A 147 -7.81 1.87 -1.90
N PHE A 148 -6.60 1.50 -1.49
CA PHE A 148 -6.29 0.99 -0.16
C PHE A 148 -6.54 2.04 0.93
N THR A 149 -6.07 3.27 0.75
CA THR A 149 -6.33 4.36 1.70
C THR A 149 -7.82 4.75 1.72
N GLY A 150 -8.51 4.69 0.58
CA GLY A 150 -9.97 4.80 0.52
C GLY A 150 -10.69 3.69 1.30
N MET A 151 -10.24 2.43 1.17
CA MET A 151 -10.74 1.30 1.92
C MET A 151 -10.55 1.51 3.42
N LEU A 152 -9.36 1.92 3.87
CA LEU A 152 -9.08 2.26 5.27
C LEU A 152 -10.02 3.37 5.79
N TYR A 153 -10.27 4.39 4.97
CA TYR A 153 -11.23 5.44 5.32
C TYR A 153 -12.64 4.88 5.55
N MET A 154 -13.11 3.96 4.69
CA MET A 154 -14.38 3.28 4.89
C MET A 154 -14.42 2.40 6.15
N GLN A 155 -13.31 1.71 6.48
CA GLN A 155 -13.22 0.96 7.73
C GLN A 155 -13.40 1.86 8.96
N VAL A 156 -12.78 3.05 8.97
CA VAL A 156 -12.98 4.04 10.05
C VAL A 156 -14.45 4.48 10.13
N ARG A 157 -15.10 4.70 8.99
CA ARG A 157 -16.53 5.05 8.95
C ARG A 157 -17.41 3.94 9.49
N ILE A 158 -17.14 2.68 9.15
CA ILE A 158 -17.85 1.52 9.72
C ILE A 158 -17.70 1.48 11.25
N ILE A 159 -16.48 1.60 11.78
CA ILE A 159 -16.23 1.52 13.22
C ILE A 159 -16.94 2.64 14.00
N GLN A 160 -17.04 3.83 13.41
CA GLN A 160 -17.60 5.01 14.05
C GLN A 160 -19.11 5.19 13.84
N GLU A 161 -19.61 4.91 12.62
CA GLU A 161 -20.99 5.20 12.19
C GLU A 161 -21.82 3.93 11.93
N ASN A 162 -21.19 2.80 11.61
CA ASN A 162 -21.83 1.50 11.35
C ASN A 162 -23.04 1.54 10.39
N LYS A 163 -22.94 2.34 9.31
CA LYS A 163 -24.01 2.48 8.31
C LYS A 163 -23.82 1.46 7.19
N TRP A 164 -24.90 0.81 6.75
CA TRP A 164 -24.87 -0.21 5.69
C TRP A 164 -24.15 0.22 4.40
N ARG A 165 -24.30 1.50 3.99
CA ARG A 165 -23.63 2.04 2.79
C ARG A 165 -22.11 1.99 2.91
N ASP A 166 -21.58 2.14 4.12
CA ASP A 166 -20.14 2.14 4.35
C ASP A 166 -19.56 0.73 4.20
N HIS A 167 -20.33 -0.31 4.54
CA HIS A 167 -19.99 -1.70 4.27
C HIS A 167 -19.97 -2.02 2.78
N VAL A 168 -20.95 -1.52 2.02
CA VAL A 168 -20.97 -1.68 0.56
C VAL A 168 -19.71 -1.10 -0.06
N TRP A 169 -19.39 0.17 0.24
CA TRP A 169 -18.17 0.81 -0.27
C TRP A 169 -16.89 0.13 0.18
N MET A 170 -16.83 -0.33 1.43
CA MET A 170 -15.68 -1.11 1.93
C MET A 170 -15.48 -2.39 1.13
N GLY A 171 -16.54 -3.16 0.86
CA GLY A 171 -16.44 -4.39 0.08
C GLY A 171 -16.06 -4.14 -1.38
N LEU A 172 -16.59 -3.08 -2.01
CA LEU A 172 -16.19 -2.67 -3.37
C LEU A 172 -14.70 -2.34 -3.43
N LEU A 173 -14.22 -1.48 -2.52
CA LEU A 173 -12.82 -1.06 -2.48
C LEU A 173 -11.89 -2.22 -2.11
N LEU A 174 -12.32 -3.11 -1.20
CA LEU A 174 -11.58 -4.34 -0.89
C LEU A 174 -11.44 -5.23 -2.12
N GLY A 175 -12.52 -5.42 -2.90
CA GLY A 175 -12.48 -6.20 -4.14
C GLY A 175 -11.48 -5.62 -5.13
N ILE A 176 -11.53 -4.31 -5.36
CA ILE A 176 -10.59 -3.61 -6.25
C ILE A 176 -9.15 -3.74 -5.71
N CYS A 177 -8.94 -3.56 -4.40
CA CYS A 177 -7.64 -3.76 -3.77
C CYS A 177 -7.11 -5.17 -4.01
N VAL A 178 -7.93 -6.21 -3.84
CA VAL A 178 -7.53 -7.60 -4.03
C VAL A 178 -7.23 -7.93 -5.49
N LEU A 179 -7.99 -7.36 -6.44
CA LEU A 179 -7.72 -7.49 -7.87
C LEU A 179 -6.42 -6.79 -8.30
N ILE A 180 -5.93 -5.79 -7.56
CA ILE A 180 -4.65 -5.12 -7.84
C ILE A 180 -3.51 -5.80 -7.07
N ARG A 181 -3.67 -5.98 -5.75
CA ARG A 181 -2.74 -6.68 -4.87
C ARG A 181 -3.49 -7.47 -3.78
N PRO A 182 -3.41 -8.81 -3.79
CA PRO A 182 -4.22 -9.65 -2.90
C PRO A 182 -3.79 -9.68 -1.44
N ASN A 183 -2.58 -9.22 -1.14
CA ASN A 183 -2.05 -9.05 0.22
C ASN A 183 -2.93 -8.13 1.11
N SER A 184 -3.85 -7.36 0.52
CA SER A 184 -4.82 -6.53 1.23
C SER A 184 -6.00 -7.30 1.83
N LEU A 185 -6.28 -8.54 1.40
CA LEU A 185 -7.48 -9.28 1.83
C LEU A 185 -7.61 -9.42 3.36
N PRO A 186 -6.55 -9.74 4.13
CA PRO A 186 -6.67 -9.87 5.59
C PRO A 186 -7.12 -8.59 6.30
N MET A 187 -6.99 -7.42 5.65
CA MET A 187 -7.47 -6.15 6.19
C MET A 187 -9.00 -6.09 6.33
N ALA A 188 -9.74 -6.98 5.65
CA ALA A 188 -11.20 -7.03 5.69
C ALA A 188 -11.76 -7.23 7.10
N VAL A 189 -11.02 -7.93 7.98
CA VAL A 189 -11.50 -8.31 9.32
C VAL A 189 -11.47 -7.16 10.32
N ILE A 190 -10.66 -6.14 10.07
CA ILE A 190 -10.36 -5.07 11.03
C ILE A 190 -11.62 -4.34 11.53
N PRO A 191 -12.50 -3.78 10.68
CA PRO A 191 -13.67 -3.06 11.18
C PRO A 191 -14.57 -3.95 12.04
N TYR A 192 -14.73 -5.23 11.67
CA TYR A 192 -15.57 -6.18 12.39
C TYR A 192 -14.96 -6.60 13.73
N LEU A 193 -13.63 -6.72 13.81
CA LEU A 193 -12.93 -6.93 15.07
C LEU A 193 -13.19 -5.78 16.05
N PHE A 194 -13.12 -4.53 15.56
CA PHE A 194 -13.40 -3.35 16.37
C PHE A 194 -14.87 -3.25 16.78
N LEU A 195 -15.81 -3.54 15.88
CA LEU A 195 -17.24 -3.62 16.21
C LEU A 195 -17.51 -4.69 17.27
N TRP A 196 -16.91 -5.87 17.15
CA TRP A 196 -17.02 -6.92 18.16
C TRP A 196 -16.50 -6.48 19.53
N PHE A 197 -15.35 -5.82 19.59
CA PHE A 197 -14.83 -5.32 20.88
C PHE A 197 -15.69 -4.22 21.50
N LYS A 198 -16.33 -3.39 20.66
CA LYS A 198 -17.19 -2.28 21.09
C LYS A 198 -18.59 -2.72 21.51
N GLU A 199 -19.22 -3.61 20.73
CA GLU A 199 -20.63 -3.98 20.87
C GLU A 199 -20.85 -5.42 21.35
N LYS A 200 -19.80 -6.25 21.41
CA LYS A 200 -19.87 -7.70 21.73
C LYS A 200 -20.78 -8.50 20.79
N ARG A 201 -21.10 -7.93 19.64
CA ARG A 201 -21.88 -8.52 18.56
C ARG A 201 -21.43 -7.92 17.25
N ILE A 202 -21.56 -8.68 16.17
CA ILE A 202 -21.44 -8.17 14.81
C ILE A 202 -22.80 -8.37 14.16
N ASP A 203 -23.40 -7.30 13.64
CA ASP A 203 -24.58 -7.44 12.80
C ASP A 203 -24.16 -8.08 11.47
N MET A 204 -24.70 -9.27 11.20
CA MET A 204 -24.37 -10.03 9.99
C MET A 204 -24.93 -9.37 8.73
N LYS A 205 -26.01 -8.57 8.82
CA LYS A 205 -26.62 -7.96 7.64
C LYS A 205 -25.67 -6.96 6.95
N PRO A 206 -25.08 -5.96 7.65
CA PRO A 206 -24.07 -5.10 7.05
C PRO A 206 -22.80 -5.84 6.60
N ALA A 207 -22.35 -6.84 7.36
CA ALA A 207 -21.21 -7.66 6.96
C ALA A 207 -21.48 -8.41 5.64
N LEU A 208 -22.71 -8.90 5.45
CA LEU A 208 -23.13 -9.54 4.20
C LEU A 208 -23.16 -8.54 3.04
N TYR A 209 -23.53 -7.28 3.25
CA TYR A 209 -23.44 -6.26 2.20
C TYR A 209 -22.00 -6.00 1.73
N ALA A 210 -21.03 -5.99 2.65
CA ALA A 210 -19.62 -5.91 2.28
C ALA A 210 -19.16 -7.17 1.51
N ALA A 211 -19.55 -8.36 1.98
CA ALA A 211 -19.21 -9.61 1.31
C ALA A 211 -19.83 -9.70 -0.10
N ALA A 212 -21.09 -9.28 -0.26
CA ALA A 212 -21.78 -9.26 -1.54
C ALA A 212 -21.14 -8.25 -2.50
N SER A 213 -20.81 -7.03 -2.04
CA SER A 213 -20.18 -6.04 -2.92
C SER A 213 -18.74 -6.41 -3.28
N PHE A 214 -17.99 -7.04 -2.38
CA PHE A 214 -16.71 -7.68 -2.68
C PHE A 214 -16.86 -8.77 -3.75
N ALA A 215 -17.82 -9.67 -3.58
CA ALA A 215 -18.08 -10.75 -4.51
C ALA A 215 -18.45 -10.23 -5.90
N ILE A 216 -19.26 -9.16 -6.01
CA ILE A 216 -19.61 -8.53 -7.29
C ILE A 216 -18.36 -8.07 -8.05
N VAL A 217 -17.39 -7.45 -7.35
CA VAL A 217 -16.14 -6.99 -7.97
C VAL A 217 -15.25 -8.17 -8.38
N MET A 218 -15.17 -9.21 -7.57
CA MET A 218 -14.36 -10.39 -7.85
C MET A 218 -14.99 -11.33 -8.90
N LEU A 219 -16.30 -11.24 -9.12
CA LEU A 219 -17.06 -12.17 -9.95
C LEU A 219 -16.48 -12.35 -11.36
N PRO A 220 -16.11 -11.29 -12.11
CA PRO A 220 -15.54 -11.47 -13.45
C PRO A 220 -14.25 -12.29 -13.44
N TRP A 221 -13.41 -12.11 -12.41
CA TRP A 221 -12.17 -12.86 -12.25
C TRP A 221 -12.43 -14.34 -11.96
N TRP A 222 -13.37 -14.63 -11.04
CA TRP A 222 -13.75 -16.01 -10.73
C TRP A 222 -14.41 -16.71 -11.92
N VAL A 223 -15.30 -16.03 -12.64
CA VAL A 223 -15.94 -16.56 -13.85
C VAL A 223 -14.89 -16.87 -14.91
N ARG A 224 -13.96 -15.94 -15.16
CA ARG A 224 -12.85 -16.20 -16.10
C ARG A 224 -12.06 -17.44 -15.69
N ASN A 225 -11.69 -17.56 -14.42
CA ASN A 225 -10.89 -18.69 -13.96
C ASN A 225 -11.65 -20.03 -14.04
N LEU A 226 -12.94 -20.03 -13.72
CA LEU A 226 -13.81 -21.21 -13.87
C LEU A 226 -13.93 -21.63 -15.34
N LEU A 227 -14.08 -20.69 -16.26
CA LEU A 227 -14.21 -20.99 -17.69
C LEU A 227 -12.88 -21.41 -18.32
N THR A 228 -11.76 -20.80 -17.92
CA THR A 228 -10.45 -21.07 -18.50
C THR A 228 -9.78 -22.31 -17.90
N PHE A 229 -9.90 -22.53 -16.59
CA PHE A 229 -9.16 -23.59 -15.88
C PHE A 229 -10.06 -24.70 -15.35
N HIS A 230 -11.39 -24.58 -15.47
CA HIS A 230 -12.35 -25.50 -14.85
C HIS A 230 -12.17 -25.63 -13.33
N GLU A 231 -11.62 -24.60 -12.69
CA GLU A 231 -11.32 -24.57 -11.27
C GLU A 231 -11.65 -23.21 -10.65
N PHE A 232 -12.16 -23.23 -9.43
CA PHE A 232 -12.35 -22.01 -8.64
C PHE A 232 -11.00 -21.52 -8.07
N ILE A 233 -10.37 -20.57 -8.79
CA ILE A 233 -9.17 -19.88 -8.30
C ILE A 233 -9.58 -18.56 -7.63
N PHE A 234 -9.52 -18.54 -6.30
CA PHE A 234 -10.00 -17.43 -5.48
C PHE A 234 -9.24 -16.11 -5.72
N ILE A 235 -7.92 -16.18 -5.86
CA ILE A 235 -7.04 -15.00 -6.04
C ILE A 235 -6.08 -15.22 -7.21
N ALA A 236 -5.01 -15.99 -7.01
CA ALA A 236 -3.97 -16.24 -8.00
C ALA A 236 -3.23 -17.50 -7.57
N LYS A 237 -2.68 -18.23 -8.54
CA LYS A 237 -1.85 -19.42 -8.32
C LYS A 237 -0.51 -19.17 -8.98
N GLY A 238 0.58 -19.27 -8.21
CA GLY A 238 1.95 -19.28 -8.76
C GLY A 238 2.84 -18.15 -8.26
N GLU A 239 2.60 -16.89 -8.64
CA GLU A 239 3.61 -15.82 -8.45
C GLU A 239 3.91 -15.49 -6.99
N ALA A 240 2.98 -15.73 -6.05
CA ALA A 240 3.26 -15.55 -4.63
C ALA A 240 4.38 -16.49 -4.13
N GLY A 241 4.64 -17.60 -4.84
CA GLY A 241 5.71 -18.54 -4.53
C GLY A 241 7.11 -17.93 -4.70
N ASN A 242 7.30 -17.04 -5.68
CA ASN A 242 8.60 -16.41 -5.94
C ASN A 242 9.09 -15.53 -4.75
N PRO A 243 8.36 -14.47 -4.34
CA PRO A 243 8.77 -13.65 -3.21
C PRO A 243 8.71 -14.40 -1.88
N PHE A 244 7.89 -15.46 -1.77
CA PHE A 244 7.88 -16.32 -0.59
C PHE A 244 9.20 -17.08 -0.47
N LEU A 245 9.59 -17.79 -1.53
CA LEU A 245 10.85 -18.51 -1.62
C LEU A 245 12.06 -17.59 -1.44
N GLY A 246 12.07 -16.43 -2.09
CA GLY A 246 13.12 -15.42 -1.89
C GLY A 246 13.23 -14.94 -0.42
N GLY A 247 12.14 -15.00 0.34
CA GLY A 247 12.14 -14.71 1.78
C GLY A 247 12.76 -15.82 2.65
N THR A 248 13.14 -16.95 2.06
CA THR A 248 13.75 -18.12 2.73
C THR A 248 15.28 -18.17 2.55
N ASP A 249 15.91 -17.04 2.24
CA ASP A 249 17.36 -16.87 2.24
C ASP A 249 17.78 -15.97 3.42
N PRO A 250 18.15 -16.55 4.58
CA PRO A 250 18.53 -15.77 5.75
C PRO A 250 19.61 -14.75 5.47
N TYR A 251 19.30 -13.47 5.69
CA TYR A 251 20.22 -12.34 5.47
C TYR A 251 20.82 -12.26 4.06
N PHE A 252 20.15 -12.83 3.05
CA PHE A 252 20.58 -12.84 1.65
C PHE A 252 21.96 -13.47 1.43
N GLN A 253 22.23 -14.60 2.09
CA GLN A 253 23.49 -15.34 1.97
C GLN A 253 23.64 -16.07 0.62
N GLY A 254 22.64 -16.01 -0.26
CA GLY A 254 22.70 -16.66 -1.57
C GLY A 254 22.49 -18.17 -1.48
N THR A 255 21.75 -18.64 -0.47
CA THR A 255 21.55 -20.07 -0.21
C THR A 255 20.50 -20.73 -1.12
N ILE A 256 19.94 -19.98 -2.07
CA ILE A 256 18.91 -20.42 -3.01
C ILE A 256 19.55 -20.63 -4.37
N ASP A 257 19.51 -21.87 -4.88
CA ASP A 257 19.91 -22.19 -6.24
C ASP A 257 18.75 -22.02 -7.22
N TRP A 258 18.63 -20.82 -7.78
CA TRP A 258 17.57 -20.46 -8.72
C TRP A 258 17.54 -21.30 -10.00
N ASN A 259 18.65 -21.95 -10.36
CA ASN A 259 18.72 -22.77 -11.58
C ASN A 259 18.04 -24.13 -11.42
N HIS A 260 17.93 -24.63 -10.19
CA HIS A 260 17.34 -25.94 -9.89
C HIS A 260 15.95 -25.85 -9.23
N ILE A 261 15.38 -24.64 -9.15
CA ILE A 261 14.04 -24.43 -8.61
C ILE A 261 12.97 -24.71 -9.66
N ASP A 262 12.02 -25.58 -9.31
CA ASP A 262 10.79 -25.71 -10.06
C ASP A 262 9.93 -24.45 -9.90
N LYS A 263 9.81 -23.68 -10.98
CA LYS A 263 9.04 -22.43 -11.04
C LYS A 263 7.56 -22.63 -10.72
N ASN A 264 7.01 -23.83 -10.92
CA ASN A 264 5.61 -24.14 -10.64
C ASN A 264 5.36 -24.48 -9.16
N HIS A 265 6.41 -24.81 -8.39
CA HIS A 265 6.30 -25.28 -7.01
C HIS A 265 7.14 -24.47 -6.01
N GLN A 266 7.45 -23.21 -6.33
CA GLN A 266 8.29 -22.32 -5.49
C GLN A 266 7.77 -22.16 -4.06
N PHE A 267 6.45 -22.11 -3.86
CA PHE A 267 5.87 -22.02 -2.53
C PHE A 267 6.18 -23.26 -1.68
N ALA A 268 6.02 -24.46 -2.26
CA ALA A 268 6.33 -25.71 -1.59
C ALA A 268 7.84 -25.81 -1.26
N GLU A 269 8.69 -25.32 -2.17
CA GLU A 269 10.13 -25.26 -1.94
C GLU A 269 10.50 -24.34 -0.77
N GLY A 270 9.86 -23.17 -0.67
CA GLY A 270 10.06 -22.28 0.48
C GLY A 270 9.67 -22.92 1.81
N ILE A 271 8.58 -23.71 1.84
CA ILE A 271 8.17 -24.45 3.04
C ILE A 271 9.21 -25.51 3.43
N LYS A 272 9.70 -26.29 2.45
CA LYS A 272 10.75 -27.29 2.70
C LYS A 272 12.00 -26.63 3.28
N ARG A 273 12.44 -25.50 2.72
CA ARG A 273 13.61 -24.75 3.20
C ARG A 273 13.43 -24.24 4.62
N ILE A 274 12.26 -23.72 4.96
CA ILE A 274 11.95 -23.32 6.34
C ILE A 274 12.05 -24.53 7.28
N GLN A 275 11.45 -25.67 6.91
CA GLN A 275 11.48 -26.89 7.73
C GLN A 275 12.90 -27.44 7.91
N GLN A 276 13.70 -27.47 6.85
CA GLN A 276 15.10 -27.89 6.89
C GLN A 276 15.93 -26.92 7.73
N GLY A 277 15.73 -25.62 7.52
CA GLY A 277 16.40 -24.57 8.25
C GLY A 277 16.20 -24.63 9.76
N PHE A 278 14.98 -24.90 10.21
CA PHE A 278 14.70 -25.11 11.64
C PHE A 278 15.37 -26.36 12.23
N LYS A 279 15.69 -27.37 11.40
CA LYS A 279 16.42 -28.57 11.84
C LYS A 279 17.93 -28.34 11.90
N GLU A 280 18.47 -27.57 10.96
CA GLU A 280 19.92 -27.33 10.81
C GLU A 280 20.42 -26.20 11.71
N ASP A 281 19.74 -25.05 11.73
CA ASP A 281 20.08 -23.89 12.56
C ASP A 281 18.82 -23.14 13.02
N PRO A 282 18.14 -23.64 14.08
CA PRO A 282 16.91 -23.02 14.56
C PRO A 282 17.11 -21.57 15.02
N ILE A 283 18.28 -21.21 15.55
CA ILE A 283 18.52 -19.86 16.06
C ILE A 283 18.59 -18.86 14.91
N LEU A 284 19.31 -19.20 13.83
CA LEU A 284 19.37 -18.38 12.62
C LEU A 284 17.98 -18.15 12.03
N TRP A 285 17.20 -19.23 11.87
CA TRP A 285 15.88 -19.14 11.23
C TRP A 285 14.84 -18.43 12.10
N ILE A 286 14.84 -18.64 13.42
CA ILE A 286 14.00 -17.86 14.34
C ILE A 286 14.36 -16.38 14.24
N LYS A 287 15.67 -16.03 14.32
CA LYS A 287 16.12 -14.64 14.22
C LYS A 287 15.73 -14.03 12.87
N TRP A 288 15.94 -14.74 11.77
CA TRP A 288 15.61 -14.26 10.43
C TRP A 288 14.11 -14.01 10.27
N LEU A 289 13.27 -15.00 10.56
CA LEU A 289 11.82 -14.90 10.37
C LEU A 289 11.13 -13.92 11.33
N THR A 290 11.81 -13.47 12.39
CA THR A 290 11.29 -12.49 13.36
C THR A 290 11.96 -11.11 13.19
N ILE A 291 13.03 -10.85 13.92
CA ILE A 291 13.65 -9.52 14.03
C ILE A 291 14.52 -9.22 12.81
N GLY A 292 15.19 -10.22 12.23
CA GLY A 292 16.11 -10.07 11.11
C GLY A 292 15.44 -9.46 9.88
N LYS A 293 14.36 -10.10 9.39
CA LYS A 293 13.56 -9.56 8.29
C LYS A 293 12.99 -8.18 8.61
N LEU A 294 12.51 -7.97 9.83
CA LEU A 294 11.96 -6.68 10.24
C LEU A 294 13.01 -5.57 10.13
N LEU A 295 14.23 -5.79 10.61
CA LEU A 295 15.32 -4.82 10.51
C LEU A 295 15.69 -4.52 9.06
N VAL A 296 15.68 -5.53 8.18
CA VAL A 296 15.94 -5.34 6.75
C VAL A 296 14.84 -4.50 6.10
N PHE A 297 13.57 -4.80 6.39
CA PHE A 297 12.43 -4.10 5.81
C PHE A 297 12.52 -2.58 5.96
N PHE A 298 12.92 -2.11 7.14
CA PHE A 298 12.97 -0.68 7.49
C PHE A 298 14.36 -0.06 7.35
N LYS A 299 15.35 -0.81 6.85
CA LYS A 299 16.73 -0.31 6.70
C LYS A 299 16.86 0.69 5.55
N THR A 300 16.17 0.41 4.44
CA THR A 300 16.28 1.20 3.21
C THR A 300 14.93 1.76 2.80
N MET A 301 15.01 2.91 2.15
CA MET A 301 13.86 3.52 1.52
C MET A 301 13.84 3.15 0.04
N TRP A 302 12.65 2.86 -0.49
CA TRP A 302 12.46 2.54 -1.89
C TRP A 302 12.54 3.80 -2.76
N TRP A 303 13.76 4.18 -3.12
CA TRP A 303 14.08 5.41 -3.83
C TRP A 303 13.97 5.33 -5.35
N GLY A 304 14.19 4.15 -5.94
CA GLY A 304 14.41 4.06 -7.39
C GLY A 304 15.52 5.01 -7.85
N PRO A 305 15.46 5.51 -9.10
CA PRO A 305 16.44 6.49 -9.61
C PRO A 305 16.22 7.92 -9.09
N TYR A 306 15.18 8.17 -8.29
CA TYR A 306 14.79 9.51 -7.83
C TYR A 306 15.91 10.33 -7.17
N PRO A 307 16.80 9.77 -6.31
CA PRO A 307 17.89 10.53 -5.70
C PRO A 307 18.86 11.15 -6.72
N PHE A 308 19.00 10.54 -7.89
CA PHE A 308 19.86 11.04 -8.97
C PHE A 308 19.20 12.17 -9.77
N SER A 309 17.90 12.36 -9.61
CA SER A 309 17.11 13.43 -10.26
C SER A 309 17.00 14.70 -9.40
N ILE A 310 17.57 14.71 -8.20
CA ILE A 310 17.48 15.84 -7.26
C ILE A 310 18.84 16.17 -6.64
N PRO A 311 19.04 17.40 -6.12
CA PRO A 311 20.25 17.75 -5.40
C PRO A 311 20.49 16.86 -4.15
N GLU A 312 21.76 16.55 -3.86
CA GLU A 312 22.16 15.64 -2.77
C GLU A 312 21.63 16.09 -1.39
N TRP A 313 21.66 17.40 -1.11
CA TRP A 313 21.14 17.94 0.15
C TRP A 313 19.65 17.64 0.33
N TYR A 314 18.87 17.63 -0.75
CA TYR A 314 17.44 17.34 -0.74
C TYR A 314 17.21 15.84 -0.55
N ALA A 315 17.98 14.99 -1.24
CA ALA A 315 17.94 13.54 -1.02
C ALA A 315 18.28 13.17 0.45
N SER A 316 19.25 13.85 1.05
CA SER A 316 19.61 13.69 2.47
C SER A 316 18.47 14.11 3.41
N LEU A 317 17.84 15.26 3.15
CA LEU A 317 16.68 15.74 3.92
C LEU A 317 15.53 14.72 3.89
N LEU A 318 15.25 14.19 2.71
CA LEU A 318 14.19 13.22 2.48
C LEU A 318 14.48 11.84 3.13
N THR A 319 15.76 11.43 3.19
CA THR A 319 16.18 10.25 3.97
C THR A 319 15.94 10.46 5.47
N LYS A 320 16.29 11.65 5.98
CA LYS A 320 16.01 12.01 7.38
C LYS A 320 14.50 12.02 7.66
N LEU A 321 13.70 12.55 6.73
CA LEU A 321 12.24 12.51 6.81
C LEU A 321 11.73 11.06 6.88
N HIS A 322 12.21 10.15 6.03
CA HIS A 322 11.84 8.74 6.08
C HIS A 322 12.13 8.10 7.43
N ASN A 323 13.35 8.25 7.94
CA ASN A 323 13.74 7.72 9.24
C ASN A 323 12.88 8.32 10.36
N TYR A 324 12.59 9.62 10.30
CA TYR A 324 11.72 10.30 11.24
C TYR A 324 10.30 9.72 11.22
N LEU A 325 9.71 9.52 10.04
CA LEU A 325 8.36 8.96 9.89
C LEU A 325 8.28 7.52 10.41
N ILE A 326 9.29 6.70 10.15
CA ILE A 326 9.33 5.32 10.65
C ILE A 326 9.46 5.30 12.18
N ILE A 327 10.46 6.00 12.72
CA ILE A 327 10.80 5.94 14.14
C ILE A 327 9.65 6.54 14.96
N ILE A 328 9.25 7.77 14.65
CA ILE A 328 8.20 8.46 15.42
C ILE A 328 6.84 7.79 15.19
N GLY A 329 6.54 7.38 13.96
CA GLY A 329 5.31 6.64 13.65
C GLY A 329 5.22 5.37 14.48
N SER A 330 6.26 4.53 14.46
CA SER A 330 6.30 3.26 15.19
C SER A 330 6.22 3.44 16.70
N ILE A 331 6.98 4.39 17.27
CA ILE A 331 6.90 4.73 18.70
C ILE A 331 5.49 5.18 19.06
N THR A 332 4.86 5.99 18.23
CA THR A 332 3.50 6.48 18.49
C THR A 332 2.49 5.34 18.50
N LEU A 333 2.55 4.45 17.51
CA LEU A 333 1.68 3.28 17.44
C LEU A 333 1.89 2.38 18.66
N ALA A 334 3.14 2.15 19.08
CA ALA A 334 3.47 1.31 20.23
C ALA A 334 2.97 1.91 21.56
N LEU A 335 3.26 3.19 21.83
CA LEU A 335 2.98 3.80 23.13
C LEU A 335 1.52 4.19 23.32
N PHE A 336 0.83 4.64 22.27
CA PHE A 336 -0.51 5.22 22.39
C PHE A 336 -1.66 4.30 21.96
N SER A 337 -1.40 3.17 21.31
CA SER A 337 -2.46 2.25 20.82
C SER A 337 -3.35 1.68 21.94
N LEU A 338 -2.79 1.43 23.13
CA LEU A 338 -3.58 0.94 24.26
C LEU A 338 -4.53 2.00 24.81
N ARG A 339 -4.17 3.29 24.72
CA ARG A 339 -4.94 4.40 25.32
C ARG A 339 -5.85 5.13 24.34
N ASN A 340 -5.52 5.13 23.05
CA ASN A 340 -6.24 5.88 22.02
C ASN A 340 -6.77 4.91 20.94
N SER A 341 -8.10 4.85 20.78
CA SER A 341 -8.76 3.94 19.83
C SER A 341 -8.39 4.22 18.37
N SER A 342 -8.19 5.49 17.99
CA SER A 342 -7.74 5.87 16.66
C SER A 342 -6.31 5.37 16.38
N ILE A 343 -5.40 5.52 17.36
CA ILE A 343 -4.04 4.96 17.24
C ILE A 343 -4.07 3.44 17.26
N ARG A 344 -4.98 2.83 18.04
CA ARG A 344 -5.19 1.38 18.04
C ARG A 344 -5.58 0.86 16.67
N PHE A 345 -6.49 1.55 15.97
CA PHE A 345 -6.87 1.19 14.60
C PHE A 345 -5.65 1.21 13.68
N LEU A 346 -4.83 2.27 13.72
CA LEU A 346 -3.63 2.36 12.90
C LEU A 346 -2.61 1.26 13.26
N ALA A 347 -2.42 0.98 14.55
CA ALA A 347 -1.49 -0.04 15.02
C ALA A 347 -1.92 -1.44 14.59
N VAL A 348 -3.20 -1.80 14.79
CA VAL A 348 -3.74 -3.10 14.36
C VAL A 348 -3.66 -3.24 12.85
N GLY A 349 -4.04 -2.21 12.09
CA GLY A 349 -3.94 -2.23 10.63
C GLY A 349 -2.51 -2.38 10.12
N PHE A 350 -1.58 -1.62 10.70
CA PHE A 350 -0.16 -1.74 10.39
C PHE A 350 0.37 -3.14 10.71
N LEU A 351 0.06 -3.70 11.88
CA LEU A 351 0.53 -5.03 12.29
C LEU A 351 -0.05 -6.13 11.40
N VAL A 352 -1.35 -6.11 11.10
CA VAL A 352 -1.97 -7.10 10.19
C VAL A 352 -1.29 -7.06 8.83
N PHE A 353 -1.10 -5.87 8.26
CA PHE A 353 -0.49 -5.73 6.95
C PHE A 353 1.01 -6.10 6.96
N LEU A 354 1.74 -5.73 8.02
CA LEU A 354 3.13 -6.13 8.23
C LEU A 354 3.26 -7.66 8.35
N SER A 355 2.40 -8.32 9.12
CA SER A 355 2.40 -9.77 9.27
C SER A 355 2.24 -10.50 7.94
N VAL A 356 1.41 -9.98 7.02
CA VAL A 356 1.29 -10.54 5.67
C VAL A 356 2.61 -10.43 4.91
N HIS A 357 3.32 -9.31 5.03
CA HIS A 357 4.58 -9.09 4.30
C HIS A 357 5.79 -9.81 4.90
N MET A 358 5.81 -10.05 6.22
CA MET A 358 6.86 -10.80 6.91
C MET A 358 7.04 -12.23 6.38
N VAL A 359 5.99 -12.78 5.77
CA VAL A 359 6.00 -14.10 5.12
C VAL A 359 6.86 -14.10 3.85
N PHE A 360 7.02 -12.96 3.19
CA PHE A 360 7.74 -12.79 1.93
C PHE A 360 9.16 -12.26 2.13
N ILE A 361 9.87 -12.02 1.02
CA ILE A 361 11.16 -11.36 0.96
C ILE A 361 11.07 -9.91 1.48
N PRO A 362 11.99 -9.45 2.35
CA PRO A 362 11.91 -8.12 2.94
C PRO A 362 12.45 -7.03 2.00
N VAL A 363 11.67 -6.70 0.97
CA VAL A 363 11.99 -5.61 0.01
C VAL A 363 11.33 -4.31 0.48
N ASP A 364 12.08 -3.22 0.42
CA ASP A 364 11.64 -1.86 0.82
C ASP A 364 10.37 -1.38 0.10
N ARG A 365 10.16 -1.79 -1.16
CA ARG A 365 8.93 -1.56 -1.94
C ARG A 365 7.66 -2.00 -1.19
N TYR A 366 7.71 -3.02 -0.34
CA TYR A 366 6.55 -3.48 0.42
C TYR A 366 6.17 -2.54 1.57
N LEU A 367 7.07 -1.67 2.01
CA LEU A 367 6.73 -0.60 2.96
C LEU A 367 5.78 0.44 2.37
N TYR A 368 5.70 0.55 1.04
CA TYR A 368 4.98 1.60 0.33
C TYR A 368 3.55 1.83 0.86
N ALA A 369 2.79 0.75 1.10
CA ALA A 369 1.42 0.82 1.60
C ALA A 369 1.31 0.76 3.14
N MET A 370 2.41 0.51 3.85
CA MET A 370 2.49 0.61 5.32
C MET A 370 2.74 2.05 5.79
N LEU A 371 3.42 2.86 4.97
CA LEU A 371 3.75 4.25 5.28
C LEU A 371 2.57 5.13 5.69
N PRO A 372 1.33 5.02 5.16
CA PRO A 372 0.22 5.85 5.60
C PRO A 372 -0.07 5.70 7.09
N PHE A 373 0.05 4.50 7.65
CA PHE A 373 -0.14 4.27 9.09
C PHE A 373 0.90 5.03 9.92
N LEU A 374 2.17 4.98 9.50
CA LEU A 374 3.29 5.63 10.17
C LEU A 374 3.26 7.15 10.00
N MET A 375 2.87 7.65 8.82
CA MET A 375 2.66 9.08 8.56
C MET A 375 1.54 9.65 9.44
N LEU A 376 0.42 8.93 9.56
CA LEU A 376 -0.70 9.32 10.42
C LEU A 376 -0.31 9.31 11.91
N GLY A 377 0.42 8.28 12.36
CA GLY A 377 0.97 8.21 13.72
C GLY A 377 1.92 9.38 14.01
N THR A 378 2.86 9.65 13.09
CA THR A 378 3.80 10.77 13.22
C THR A 378 3.08 12.11 13.27
N ALA A 379 2.11 12.33 12.38
CA ALA A 379 1.31 13.55 12.37
C ALA A 379 0.53 13.75 13.67
N TYR A 380 -0.04 12.67 14.24
CA TYR A 380 -0.65 12.73 15.56
C TYR A 380 0.35 13.17 16.63
N PHE A 381 1.52 12.54 16.70
CA PHE A 381 2.54 12.87 17.69
C PHE A 381 2.99 14.34 17.62
N VAL A 382 3.34 14.81 16.43
CA VAL A 382 3.79 16.19 16.22
C VAL A 382 2.69 17.19 16.61
N THR A 383 1.43 16.91 16.24
CA THR A 383 0.32 17.79 16.60
C THR A 383 0.02 17.81 18.10
N GLN A 384 0.16 16.68 18.81
CA GLN A 384 0.04 16.65 20.27
C GLN A 384 1.15 17.45 20.97
N ILE A 385 2.41 17.33 20.50
CA ILE A 385 3.51 18.16 21.02
C ILE A 385 3.23 19.64 20.81
N GLY A 386 2.80 20.04 19.61
CA GLY A 386 2.46 21.44 19.32
C GLY A 386 1.36 21.99 20.24
N LEU A 387 0.35 21.16 20.56
CA LEU A 387 -0.69 21.52 21.52
C LEU A 387 -0.16 21.66 22.95
N LEU A 388 0.71 20.74 23.39
CA LEU A 388 1.33 20.79 24.71
C LEU A 388 2.21 22.04 24.88
N ILE A 389 3.03 22.36 23.88
CA ILE A 389 3.87 23.58 23.89
C ILE A 389 3.00 24.83 23.96
N ARG A 390 1.94 24.89 23.15
CA ARG A 390 0.99 26.02 23.17
C ARG A 390 0.30 26.15 24.53
N TYR A 391 -0.09 25.03 25.14
CA TYR A 391 -0.70 25.01 26.47
C TYR A 391 0.27 25.48 27.56
N ALA A 392 1.51 24.98 27.56
CA ALA A 392 2.55 25.42 28.49
C ALA A 392 2.85 26.92 28.36
N TRP A 393 2.93 27.42 27.12
CA TRP A 393 3.19 28.84 26.86
C TRP A 393 2.03 29.74 27.29
N THR A 394 0.79 29.36 26.98
CA THR A 394 -0.40 30.12 27.41
C THR A 394 -0.57 30.11 28.93
N THR A 395 -0.33 28.96 29.58
CA THR A 395 -0.33 28.86 31.05
C THR A 395 0.75 29.75 31.67
N SER A 396 1.97 29.73 31.13
CA SER A 396 3.06 30.60 31.60
C SER A 396 2.72 32.09 31.41
N LEU A 397 2.05 32.47 30.33
CA LEU A 397 1.61 33.85 30.10
C LEU A 397 0.50 34.28 31.07
N MET A 398 -0.45 33.40 31.40
CA MET A 398 -1.50 33.69 32.39
C MET A 398 -0.89 33.86 33.78
N LEU A 399 0.00 32.95 34.19
CA LEU A 399 0.74 33.06 35.45
C LEU A 399 1.56 34.36 35.57
N ARG A 400 2.24 34.78 34.48
CA ARG A 400 2.97 36.07 34.44
C ARG A 400 2.06 37.30 34.53
N LYS A 401 0.79 37.17 34.13
CA LYS A 401 -0.22 38.24 34.21
C LYS A 401 -1.02 38.21 35.53
N GLY A 402 -0.72 37.29 36.44
CA GLY A 402 -1.45 37.14 37.71
C GLY A 402 -2.89 36.66 37.55
N ILE A 403 -3.20 35.98 36.43
CA ILE A 403 -4.52 35.40 36.12
C ILE A 403 -4.48 33.89 36.37
#